data_AF-A0A6C1E0Q8-F1
#
_entry.id   AF-A0A6C1E0Q8-F1
#
_cell.length_a   1.000
_cell.length_b   1.000
_cell.length_c   1.000
_cell.angle_alpha   90.00
_cell.angle_beta   90.00
_cell.angle_gamma   90.00
#
_symmetry.space_group_name_H-M   'P 1'
#
loop_
_entity.id
_entity.type
_entity.pdbx_description
1 polymer ?
#
loop_
_entity_poly.entity_id
_entity_poly.type
_entity_poly.pdbx_seq_one_letter_code
_entity_poly.pdbx_strand_id
1 'polypeptide(L)'
;MDILKRGNESDKFTKIETESTTIPNDSDRSGSLIRRMKDSFKQSNLHVIPEDLENSEQTEQEKIQWKLASQPYQKVLSQRHLTMIAIGGTLGTGLFIGLGYSLASGPAALLIGFLLVGTSMFCVVQSAAELSCQFPVSGSYATHVSRFIDESVGFTVATNYALAWLISFPSELIGCALTISYWNQTVNPAV
;
A
#
# COMPACT_ATOMS: atom_id res chain seq x y z
N MET A 1 -27.35 -19.21 -45.58
CA MET A 1 -26.34 -18.15 -45.45
C MET A 1 -26.48 -17.56 -44.06
N ASP A 2 -25.36 -17.19 -43.43
CA ASP A 2 -25.24 -16.55 -42.10
C ASP A 2 -25.06 -17.44 -40.87
N ILE A 3 -24.09 -18.36 -40.95
CA ILE A 3 -23.41 -18.98 -39.78
C ILE A 3 -21.97 -18.47 -39.59
N LEU A 4 -21.55 -17.40 -40.29
CA LEU A 4 -20.16 -16.91 -40.33
C LEU A 4 -19.97 -15.50 -39.72
N LYS A 5 -20.73 -15.12 -38.68
CA LYS A 5 -20.61 -13.79 -38.06
C LYS A 5 -20.39 -13.78 -36.54
N ARG A 6 -19.92 -14.89 -35.96
CA ARG A 6 -19.63 -15.02 -34.51
C ARG A 6 -18.14 -15.23 -34.16
N GLY A 7 -17.25 -15.14 -35.15
CA GLY A 7 -15.81 -15.45 -34.97
C GLY A 7 -14.90 -14.27 -34.64
N ASN A 8 -15.41 -13.07 -34.33
CA ASN A 8 -14.57 -11.85 -34.22
C ASN A 8 -14.63 -11.13 -32.86
N GLU A 9 -15.43 -11.62 -31.90
CA GLU A 9 -15.51 -11.01 -30.55
C GLU A 9 -14.62 -11.71 -29.53
N SER A 10 -14.38 -13.02 -29.67
CA SER A 10 -13.45 -13.80 -28.83
C SER A 10 -11.98 -13.40 -29.03
N ASP A 11 -11.62 -13.00 -30.25
CA ASP A 11 -10.26 -12.55 -30.59
C ASP A 11 -9.94 -11.16 -30.04
N LYS A 12 -10.97 -10.34 -29.76
CA LYS A 12 -10.80 -9.05 -29.08
C LYS A 12 -10.50 -9.21 -27.59
N PHE A 13 -11.21 -10.11 -26.89
CA PHE A 13 -10.95 -10.39 -25.48
C PHE A 13 -9.59 -11.06 -25.25
N THR A 14 -9.16 -11.92 -26.17
CA THR A 14 -7.85 -12.59 -26.08
C THR A 14 -6.67 -11.65 -26.35
N LYS A 15 -6.86 -10.59 -27.16
CA LYS A 15 -5.83 -9.57 -27.41
C LYS A 15 -5.57 -8.63 -26.22
N ILE A 16 -6.52 -8.48 -25.31
CA ILE A 16 -6.37 -7.59 -24.14
C ILE A 16 -5.41 -8.21 -23.10
N GLU A 17 -5.22 -9.52 -23.11
CA GLU A 17 -4.35 -10.23 -22.16
C GLU A 17 -2.90 -10.40 -22.65
N THR A 18 -2.58 -9.93 -23.87
CA THR A 18 -1.25 -10.11 -24.50
C THR A 18 -0.55 -8.79 -24.85
N GLU A 19 -0.90 -7.68 -24.19
CA GLU A 19 0.01 -6.52 -24.10
C GLU A 19 0.74 -6.58 -22.76
N SER A 20 1.46 -7.68 -22.57
CA SER A 20 2.57 -7.75 -21.63
C SER A 20 3.44 -6.54 -21.89
N THR A 21 3.43 -5.59 -20.95
CA THR A 21 4.40 -4.50 -20.87
C THR A 21 5.76 -5.10 -21.18
N THR A 22 6.29 -4.82 -22.37
CA THR A 22 7.61 -5.27 -22.77
C THR A 22 8.56 -4.59 -21.80
N ILE A 23 8.99 -5.34 -20.77
CA ILE A 23 10.10 -4.92 -19.94
C ILE A 23 11.26 -4.77 -20.92
N PRO A 24 11.81 -3.56 -21.11
CA PRO A 24 12.99 -3.40 -21.94
C PRO A 24 14.04 -4.32 -21.36
N ASN A 25 14.49 -5.29 -22.16
CA ASN A 25 15.50 -6.27 -21.79
C ASN A 25 16.70 -5.53 -21.18
N ASP A 26 17.00 -5.80 -19.89
CA ASP A 26 18.05 -5.13 -19.09
C ASP A 26 19.46 -5.57 -19.50
N SER A 27 19.66 -5.97 -20.76
CA SER A 27 20.94 -6.43 -21.30
C SER A 27 21.79 -5.30 -21.90
N ASP A 28 21.26 -4.09 -22.07
CA ASP A 28 21.95 -2.96 -22.76
C ASP A 28 22.18 -1.70 -21.89
N ARG A 29 22.09 -1.78 -20.55
CA ARG A 29 22.31 -0.62 -19.67
C ARG A 29 23.70 -0.61 -19.00
N SER A 30 24.75 -0.46 -19.80
CA SER A 30 26.09 -0.09 -19.33
C SER A 30 26.14 1.42 -19.03
N GLY A 31 25.70 1.82 -17.85
CA GLY A 31 25.69 3.21 -17.42
C GLY A 31 25.97 3.36 -15.93
N SER A 32 26.73 4.40 -15.57
CA SER A 32 27.02 4.79 -14.18
C SER A 32 25.75 4.82 -13.31
N LEU A 33 25.85 4.37 -12.06
CA LEU A 33 24.75 4.28 -11.09
C LEU A 33 23.96 5.59 -10.94
N ILE A 34 24.65 6.73 -11.08
CA ILE A 34 24.05 8.07 -10.99
C ILE A 34 23.17 8.38 -12.21
N ARG A 35 23.54 7.87 -13.39
CA ARG A 35 22.74 8.03 -14.61
C ARG A 35 21.46 7.19 -14.55
N ARG A 36 21.52 5.99 -13.97
CA ARG A 36 20.35 5.14 -13.72
C ARG A 36 19.36 5.80 -12.74
N MET A 37 19.89 6.44 -11.69
CA MET A 37 19.09 7.22 -10.76
C MET A 37 18.42 8.40 -11.47
N LYS A 38 19.19 9.19 -12.24
CA LYS A 38 18.66 10.32 -13.04
C LYS A 38 17.59 9.88 -14.05
N ASP A 39 17.81 8.75 -14.73
CA ASP A 39 16.88 8.22 -15.72
C ASP A 39 15.59 7.66 -15.08
N SER A 40 15.62 7.27 -13.80
CA SER A 40 14.43 6.85 -13.04
C SER A 40 13.51 8.01 -12.67
N PHE A 41 14.05 9.23 -12.60
CA PHE A 41 13.26 10.46 -12.41
C PHE A 41 12.74 11.05 -13.73
N LYS A 42 13.09 10.47 -14.88
CA LYS A 42 12.54 10.91 -16.16
C LYS A 42 11.07 10.51 -16.22
N GLN A 43 10.20 11.47 -16.52
CA GLN A 43 8.76 11.25 -16.65
C GLN A 43 8.49 10.13 -17.65
N SER A 44 7.82 9.07 -17.19
CA SER A 44 7.36 7.98 -18.04
C SER A 44 6.25 8.48 -18.97
N ASN A 45 6.25 8.06 -20.23
CA ASN A 45 5.18 8.39 -21.17
C ASN A 45 3.85 7.87 -20.59
N LEU A 46 2.93 8.80 -20.34
CA LEU A 46 1.58 8.51 -19.86
C LEU A 46 0.84 7.72 -20.94
N HIS A 47 0.47 6.47 -20.67
CA HIS A 47 -0.41 5.72 -21.56
C HIS A 47 -1.75 6.46 -21.61
N VAL A 48 -2.10 6.97 -22.80
CA VAL A 48 -3.32 7.74 -23.03
C VAL A 48 -4.50 6.79 -22.88
N ILE A 49 -5.47 7.16 -22.06
CA ILE A 49 -6.71 6.40 -21.88
C ILE A 49 -7.36 6.25 -23.26
N PRO A 50 -7.73 5.05 -23.70
CA PRO A 50 -8.42 4.90 -24.97
C PRO A 50 -9.76 5.66 -24.91
N GLU A 51 -10.11 6.35 -26.01
CA GLU A 51 -11.27 7.26 -26.15
C GLU A 51 -12.63 6.62 -25.79
N ASP A 52 -12.69 5.30 -25.69
CA ASP A 52 -13.86 4.51 -25.32
C ASP A 52 -14.17 4.53 -23.82
N LEU A 53 -13.17 4.65 -22.95
CA LEU A 53 -13.35 4.84 -21.50
C LEU A 53 -13.78 6.27 -21.15
N GLU A 54 -13.39 7.27 -21.95
CA GLU A 54 -13.75 8.68 -21.73
C GLU A 54 -15.24 8.95 -22.01
N ASN A 55 -15.87 8.19 -22.91
CA ASN A 55 -17.29 8.28 -23.27
C ASN A 55 -18.23 7.36 -22.48
N SER A 56 -17.70 6.54 -21.56
CA SER A 56 -18.54 5.71 -20.71
C SER A 56 -19.02 6.50 -19.48
N GLU A 57 -20.29 6.35 -19.08
CA GLU A 57 -20.89 6.92 -17.85
C GLU A 57 -20.31 6.26 -16.58
N GLN A 58 -19.01 5.99 -16.57
CA GLN A 58 -18.28 5.44 -15.44
C GLN A 58 -18.14 6.51 -14.37
N THR A 59 -18.32 6.07 -13.12
CA THR A 59 -18.16 6.95 -11.94
C THR A 59 -16.73 7.50 -11.93
N GLU A 60 -16.54 8.77 -11.53
CA GLU A 60 -15.21 9.42 -11.50
C GLU A 60 -14.15 8.58 -10.77
N GLN A 61 -14.57 7.77 -9.80
CA GLN A 61 -13.74 6.81 -9.08
C GLN A 61 -13.17 5.70 -9.97
N GLU A 62 -13.94 5.14 -10.92
CA GLU A 62 -13.49 4.09 -11.84
C GLU A 62 -12.43 4.64 -12.81
N LYS A 63 -12.62 5.87 -13.28
CA LYS A 63 -11.63 6.57 -14.12
C LYS A 63 -10.32 6.81 -13.37
N ILE A 64 -10.38 7.21 -12.10
CA ILE A 64 -9.18 7.39 -11.26
C ILE A 64 -8.48 6.05 -11.02
N GLN A 65 -9.22 4.98 -10.74
CA GLN A 65 -8.65 3.65 -10.56
C GLN A 65 -7.97 3.14 -11.84
N TRP A 66 -8.58 3.35 -13.00
CA TRP A 66 -7.97 3.00 -14.29
C TRP A 66 -6.71 3.81 -14.55
N LYS A 67 -6.74 5.12 -14.30
CA LYS A 67 -5.55 5.99 -14.38
C LYS A 67 -4.41 5.50 -13.48
N LEU A 68 -4.73 5.08 -12.25
CA LEU A 68 -3.74 4.56 -11.29
C LEU A 68 -3.23 3.16 -11.69
N ALA A 69 -4.07 2.31 -12.26
CA ALA A 69 -3.69 0.98 -12.72
C ALA A 69 -2.80 1.02 -13.97
N SER A 70 -3.05 1.98 -14.86
CA SER A 70 -2.33 2.21 -16.13
C SER A 70 -1.09 3.08 -15.99
N GLN A 71 -0.71 3.48 -14.76
CA GLN A 71 0.52 4.23 -14.54
C GLN A 71 1.75 3.38 -14.90
N PRO A 72 2.79 3.95 -15.56
CA PRO A 72 3.95 3.19 -16.03
C PRO A 72 4.96 2.90 -14.89
N TYR A 73 4.49 2.34 -13.78
CA TYR A 73 5.37 1.93 -12.69
C TYR A 73 5.99 0.56 -12.97
N GLN A 74 7.26 0.43 -12.64
CA GLN A 74 7.95 -0.85 -12.66
C GLN A 74 7.40 -1.72 -11.50
N LYS A 75 6.49 -2.64 -11.81
CA LYS A 75 5.91 -3.62 -10.85
C LYS A 75 6.93 -4.73 -10.51
N VAL A 76 8.12 -4.35 -10.03
CA VAL A 76 9.26 -5.27 -9.80
C VAL A 76 9.61 -5.34 -8.31
N LEU A 77 8.61 -5.31 -7.43
CA LEU A 77 8.84 -5.50 -6.00
C LEU A 77 8.87 -7.00 -5.68
N SER A 78 10.07 -7.51 -5.35
CA SER A 78 10.22 -8.88 -4.88
C SER A 78 9.45 -9.12 -3.58
N GLN A 79 8.93 -10.34 -3.39
CA GLN A 79 8.26 -10.77 -2.17
C GLN A 79 9.03 -10.42 -0.89
N ARG A 80 10.36 -10.49 -0.93
CA ARG A 80 11.23 -10.17 0.22
C ARG A 80 11.16 -8.71 0.63
N HIS A 81 11.03 -7.79 -0.33
CA HIS A 81 10.89 -6.37 -0.03
C HIS A 81 9.52 -6.09 0.57
N LEU A 82 8.47 -6.74 0.05
CA LEU A 82 7.12 -6.60 0.58
C LEU A 82 7.04 -7.08 2.05
N THR A 83 7.66 -8.22 2.36
CA THR A 83 7.72 -8.72 3.75
C THR A 83 8.57 -7.81 4.66
N MET A 84 9.65 -7.21 4.15
CA MET A 84 10.45 -6.26 4.92
C MET A 84 9.62 -5.01 5.28
N ILE A 85 8.83 -4.49 4.32
CA ILE A 85 7.93 -3.36 4.56
C ILE A 85 6.87 -3.73 5.62
N ALA A 86 6.29 -4.92 5.53
CA ALA A 86 5.29 -5.38 6.50
C ALA A 86 5.87 -5.50 7.92
N ILE A 87 7.08 -6.06 8.06
CA ILE A 87 7.75 -6.19 9.36
C ILE A 87 8.17 -4.82 9.90
N GLY A 88 8.75 -3.97 9.06
CA GLY A 88 9.21 -2.64 9.44
C GLY A 88 8.07 -1.69 9.82
N GLY A 89 6.89 -1.85 9.21
CA GLY A 89 5.72 -1.04 9.54
C GLY A 89 4.99 -1.48 10.81
N THR A 90 5.16 -2.73 11.26
CA THR A 90 4.42 -3.29 12.40
C THR A 90 5.24 -3.31 13.70
N LEU A 91 6.57 -3.41 13.62
CA LEU A 91 7.45 -3.37 14.78
C LEU A 91 7.88 -1.92 15.07
N GLY A 92 7.18 -1.24 15.99
CA GLY A 92 7.41 0.17 16.33
C GLY A 92 7.81 0.43 17.79
N THR A 93 7.90 1.71 18.16
CA THR A 93 8.23 2.16 19.52
C THR A 93 7.25 1.65 20.56
N GLY A 94 5.97 1.45 20.22
CA GLY A 94 4.97 0.86 21.12
C GLY A 94 5.36 -0.54 21.61
N LEU A 95 6.04 -1.33 20.78
CA LEU A 95 6.59 -2.63 21.18
C LEU A 95 7.81 -2.42 22.09
N PHE A 96 8.78 -1.61 21.70
CA PHE A 96 10.05 -1.49 22.44
C PHE A 96 9.92 -0.75 23.78
N ILE A 97 9.19 0.37 23.80
CA ILE A 97 9.00 1.20 24.99
C ILE A 97 7.81 0.69 25.81
N GLY A 98 6.69 0.36 25.15
CA GLY A 98 5.46 -0.07 25.83
C GLY A 98 5.54 -1.46 26.47
N LEU A 99 6.25 -2.42 25.85
CA LEU A 99 6.44 -3.75 26.45
C LEU A 99 7.26 -3.68 27.75
N GLY A 100 8.27 -2.81 27.83
CA GLY A 100 9.11 -2.68 29.02
C GLY A 100 8.30 -2.31 30.26
N TYR A 101 7.42 -1.32 30.12
CA TYR A 101 6.50 -0.91 31.20
C TYR A 101 5.47 -1.98 31.54
N SER A 102 4.93 -2.65 30.52
CA SER A 102 3.93 -3.70 30.70
C SER A 102 4.51 -4.96 31.36
N LEU A 103 5.78 -5.28 31.08
CA LEU A 103 6.46 -6.44 31.65
C LEU A 103 6.73 -6.26 33.15
N ALA A 104 7.01 -5.03 33.60
CA ALA A 104 7.16 -4.70 35.02
C ALA A 104 5.88 -4.98 35.83
N SER A 105 4.71 -4.94 35.18
CA SER A 105 3.42 -5.24 35.80
C SER A 105 3.09 -6.75 35.86
N GLY A 106 3.90 -7.60 35.21
CA GLY A 106 3.80 -9.05 35.28
C GLY A 106 3.72 -9.73 33.90
N PRO A 107 4.47 -10.82 33.66
CA PRO A 107 4.58 -11.45 32.34
C PRO A 107 3.29 -12.15 31.88
N ALA A 108 2.47 -12.66 32.82
CA ALA A 108 1.25 -13.38 32.48
C ALA A 108 0.16 -12.46 31.92
N ALA A 109 0.00 -11.27 32.51
CA ALA A 109 -0.97 -10.26 32.07
C ALA A 109 -0.60 -9.69 30.69
N LEU A 110 0.70 -9.52 30.42
CA LEU A 110 1.20 -9.08 29.13
C LEU A 110 0.90 -10.10 28.03
N LEU A 111 1.14 -11.39 28.27
CA LEU A 111 0.93 -12.45 27.29
C LEU A 111 -0.56 -12.61 26.95
N ILE A 112 -1.44 -12.63 27.95
CA ILE A 112 -2.89 -12.75 27.71
C ILE A 112 -3.43 -11.53 26.95
N GLY A 113 -2.95 -10.32 27.26
CA GLY A 113 -3.30 -9.10 26.54
C GLY A 113 -2.85 -9.15 25.08
N PHE A 114 -1.61 -9.60 24.82
CA PHE A 114 -1.07 -9.75 23.47
C PHE A 114 -1.83 -10.78 22.64
N LEU A 115 -2.23 -11.92 23.24
CA LEU A 115 -3.02 -12.93 22.54
C LEU A 115 -4.43 -12.44 22.23
N LEU A 116 -5.09 -11.76 23.17
CA LEU A 116 -6.44 -11.25 22.97
C LEU A 116 -6.47 -10.20 21.85
N VAL A 117 -5.59 -9.20 21.92
CA VAL A 117 -5.53 -8.16 20.89
C VAL A 117 -5.02 -8.74 19.57
N GLY A 118 -4.01 -9.60 19.61
CA GLY A 118 -3.43 -10.25 18.43
C GLY A 118 -4.43 -11.11 17.66
N THR A 119 -5.25 -11.91 18.34
CA THR A 119 -6.30 -12.70 17.68
C THR A 119 -7.39 -11.84 17.07
N SER A 120 -7.80 -10.75 17.74
CA SER A 120 -8.77 -9.80 17.17
C SER A 120 -8.25 -9.12 15.89
N MET A 121 -7.00 -8.66 15.90
CA MET A 121 -6.34 -8.06 14.73
C MET A 121 -6.10 -9.07 13.62
N PHE A 122 -5.74 -10.31 13.95
CA PHE A 122 -5.56 -11.37 12.95
C PHE A 122 -6.84 -11.60 12.14
N CYS A 123 -8.00 -11.63 12.80
CA CYS A 123 -9.29 -11.76 12.11
C CYS A 123 -9.54 -10.57 11.16
N VAL A 124 -9.30 -9.34 11.60
CA VAL A 124 -9.49 -8.14 10.78
C VAL A 124 -8.56 -8.13 9.57
N VAL A 125 -7.27 -8.43 9.75
CA VAL A 125 -6.29 -8.44 8.66
C VAL A 125 -6.59 -9.55 7.66
N GLN A 126 -7.03 -10.73 8.12
CA GLN A 126 -7.43 -11.81 7.22
C GLN A 126 -8.63 -11.42 6.35
N SER A 127 -9.68 -10.82 6.95
CA SER A 127 -10.83 -10.33 6.19
C SER A 127 -10.45 -9.21 5.20
N ALA A 128 -9.56 -8.31 5.59
CA ALA A 128 -9.05 -7.28 4.70
C ALA A 128 -8.21 -7.87 3.55
N ALA A 129 -7.40 -8.90 3.82
CA ALA A 129 -6.58 -9.57 2.82
C ALA A 129 -7.42 -10.27 1.76
N GLU A 130 -8.48 -10.99 2.15
CA GLU A 130 -9.41 -11.60 1.19
C GLU A 130 -10.06 -10.56 0.28
N LEU A 131 -10.43 -9.41 0.85
CA LEU A 131 -11.00 -8.30 0.09
C LEU A 131 -10.00 -7.69 -0.92
N SER A 132 -8.74 -7.50 -0.51
CA SER A 132 -7.69 -6.99 -1.39
C SER A 132 -7.26 -7.97 -2.47
N CYS A 133 -7.32 -9.29 -2.21
CA CYS A 133 -7.08 -10.31 -3.23
C CYS A 133 -8.21 -10.38 -4.27
N GLN A 134 -9.47 -10.20 -3.85
CA GLN A 134 -10.62 -10.24 -4.76
C GLN A 134 -10.74 -8.96 -5.61
N PHE A 135 -10.40 -7.80 -5.05
CA PHE A 135 -10.46 -6.51 -5.73
C PHE A 135 -9.10 -5.80 -5.66
N PRO A 136 -8.16 -6.10 -6.57
CA PRO A 136 -6.85 -5.48 -6.59
C PRO A 136 -6.94 -4.04 -7.11
N VAL A 137 -7.40 -3.13 -6.26
CA VAL A 137 -7.45 -1.69 -6.54
C VAL A 137 -6.20 -1.02 -5.99
N SER A 138 -5.59 -0.15 -6.80
CA SER A 138 -4.50 0.73 -6.35
C SER A 138 -5.09 1.78 -5.38
N GLY A 139 -5.14 1.47 -4.09
CA GLY A 139 -5.76 2.31 -3.08
C GLY A 139 -5.56 1.82 -1.65
N SER A 140 -5.99 2.62 -0.67
CA SER A 140 -6.02 2.24 0.75
C SER A 140 -7.29 1.44 1.05
N TYR A 141 -7.37 0.79 2.22
CA TYR A 141 -8.59 0.13 2.68
C TYR A 141 -9.80 1.09 2.71
N ALA A 142 -9.57 2.39 2.86
CA ALA A 142 -10.62 3.41 2.74
C ALA A 142 -11.30 3.38 1.36
N THR A 143 -10.58 3.06 0.29
CA THR A 143 -11.15 2.89 -1.07
C THR A 143 -12.09 1.69 -1.15
N HIS A 144 -11.83 0.62 -0.40
CA HIS A 144 -12.77 -0.49 -0.28
C HIS A 144 -14.04 -0.06 0.46
N VAL A 145 -13.91 0.72 1.54
CA VAL A 145 -15.06 1.23 2.30
C VAL A 145 -15.96 2.14 1.46
N SER A 146 -15.37 3.08 0.71
CA SER A 146 -16.12 3.95 -0.22
C SER A 146 -16.90 3.17 -1.27
N ARG A 147 -16.40 1.98 -1.68
CA ARG A 147 -17.02 1.14 -2.71
C ARG A 147 -18.17 0.28 -2.20
N PHE A 148 -18.10 -0.22 -0.95
CA PHE A 148 -19.10 -1.15 -0.41
C PHE A 148 -20.15 -0.52 0.51
N ILE A 149 -19.83 0.60 1.15
CA ILE A 149 -20.74 1.25 2.10
C ILE A 149 -21.34 2.50 1.45
N ASP A 150 -20.55 3.57 1.41
CA ASP A 150 -20.92 4.87 0.87
C ASP A 150 -19.67 5.77 0.82
N GLU A 151 -19.67 6.74 -0.09
CA GLU A 151 -18.55 7.67 -0.26
C GLU A 151 -18.35 8.59 0.96
N SER A 152 -19.41 8.95 1.69
CA SER A 152 -19.31 9.78 2.90
C SER A 152 -18.64 9.05 4.07
N VAL A 153 -18.93 7.75 4.21
CA VAL A 153 -18.31 6.89 5.23
C VAL A 153 -16.84 6.65 4.86
N GLY A 154 -16.55 6.44 3.58
CA GLY A 154 -15.19 6.33 3.08
C GLY A 154 -14.36 7.58 3.36
N PHE A 155 -14.91 8.78 3.13
CA PHE A 155 -14.26 10.05 3.46
C PHE A 155 -13.99 10.19 4.96
N THR A 156 -14.96 9.81 5.80
CA THR A 156 -14.83 9.87 7.27
C THR A 156 -13.71 8.94 7.77
N VAL A 157 -13.67 7.70 7.29
CA VAL A 157 -12.65 6.72 7.66
C VAL A 157 -11.26 7.17 7.17
N ALA A 158 -11.16 7.66 5.93
CA ALA A 158 -9.90 8.20 5.40
C ALA A 158 -9.39 9.38 6.23
N THR A 159 -10.28 10.31 6.61
CA THR A 159 -9.93 11.47 7.43
C THR A 159 -9.50 11.06 8.84
N ASN A 160 -10.23 10.14 9.47
CA ASN A 160 -9.88 9.60 10.78
C ASN A 160 -8.50 8.92 10.76
N TYR A 161 -8.23 8.14 9.70
CA TYR A 161 -6.94 7.50 9.53
C TYR A 161 -5.81 8.51 9.33
N ALA A 162 -6.02 9.55 8.53
CA ALA A 162 -5.04 10.62 8.35
C ALA A 162 -4.72 11.32 9.68
N LEU A 163 -5.74 11.61 10.50
CA LEU A 163 -5.55 12.20 11.83
C LEU A 163 -4.79 11.26 12.77
N ALA A 164 -5.06 9.95 12.72
CA ALA A 164 -4.33 8.96 13.51
C ALA A 164 -2.84 8.90 13.12
N TRP A 165 -2.49 9.05 11.84
CA TRP A 165 -1.08 9.17 11.45
C TRP A 165 -0.45 10.47 11.90
N LEU A 166 -1.17 11.60 11.82
CA LEU A 166 -0.68 12.89 12.28
C LEU A 166 -0.36 12.89 13.78
N ILE A 167 -1.15 12.22 14.62
CA ILE A 167 -0.86 12.11 16.06
C ILE A 167 0.28 11.10 16.34
N SER A 168 0.44 10.09 15.49
CA SER A 168 1.47 9.06 15.65
C SER A 168 2.88 9.58 15.37
N PHE A 169 3.06 10.54 14.44
CA PHE A 169 4.40 11.07 14.14
C PHE A 169 5.09 11.73 15.35
N PRO A 170 4.43 12.63 16.12
CA PRO A 170 4.99 13.17 17.35
C PRO A 170 5.29 12.10 18.41
N SER A 171 4.45 11.06 18.54
CA SER A 171 4.68 10.01 19.55
C SER A 171 5.93 9.19 19.26
N GLU A 172 6.23 8.91 17.99
CA GLU A 172 7.49 8.26 17.60
C GLU A 172 8.69 9.16 17.89
N LEU A 173 8.58 10.48 17.69
CA LEU A 173 9.65 11.45 17.97
C LEU A 173 9.97 11.52 19.47
N ILE A 174 8.93 11.50 20.32
CA ILE A 174 9.09 11.40 21.78
C ILE A 174 9.75 10.06 22.16
N GLY A 175 9.36 8.95 21.52
CA GLY A 175 9.99 7.64 21.71
C GLY A 175 11.48 7.65 21.37
N CYS A 176 11.87 8.31 20.26
CA CYS A 176 13.27 8.51 19.89
C CYS A 176 14.03 9.33 20.94
N ALA A 177 13.46 10.44 21.42
CA ALA A 177 14.08 11.28 22.45
C ALA A 177 14.30 10.52 23.77
N LEU A 178 13.32 9.71 24.20
CA LEU A 178 13.43 8.84 25.37
C LEU A 178 14.53 7.79 25.21
N THR A 179 14.64 7.21 24.01
CA THR A 179 15.66 6.19 23.71
C THR A 179 17.08 6.78 23.77
N ILE A 180 17.28 8.00 23.26
CA ILE A 180 18.57 8.70 23.34
C ILE A 180 18.92 9.02 24.79
N SER A 181 17.95 9.51 25.58
CA SER A 181 18.15 9.84 26.99
C SER A 181 18.51 8.61 27.85
N TYR A 182 18.00 7.43 27.49
CA TYR A 182 18.35 6.17 28.17
C TYR A 182 19.86 5.87 28.08
N TRP A 183 20.50 6.14 26.94
CA TRP A 183 21.93 5.86 26.71
C TRP A 183 22.86 7.04 27.02
N ASN A 184 22.39 8.29 26.89
CA ASN A 184 23.19 9.48 27.17
C ASN A 184 22.39 10.47 28.02
N GLN A 185 22.70 10.51 29.32
CA GLN A 185 22.03 11.37 30.29
C GLN A 185 22.57 12.81 30.32
N THR A 186 23.67 13.09 29.62
CA THR A 186 24.31 14.41 29.59
C THR A 186 23.65 15.36 28.60
N VAL A 187 22.95 14.82 27.60
CA VAL A 187 22.26 15.59 26.55
C VAL A 187 20.78 15.72 26.92
N ASN A 188 20.25 16.95 26.88
CA ASN A 188 18.84 17.20 27.12
C ASN A 188 18.02 16.69 25.91
N PRO A 189 17.02 15.81 26.11
CA PRO A 189 16.23 15.24 25.02
C PRO A 189 15.32 16.25 24.29
N ALA A 190 15.23 17.50 24.76
CA ALA A 190 14.39 18.55 24.18
C ALA A 190 15.16 19.58 23.31
N VAL A 191 16.48 19.46 23.17
CA VAL A 191 17.35 20.34 22.35
C VAL A 191 18.04 19.55 21.25
#